data_AF-A0A353LQX8-F1
#
_entry.id   AF-A0A353LQX8-F1
#
_cell.length_a   1.000
_cell.length_b   1.000
_cell.length_c   1.000
_cell.angle_alpha   90.00
_cell.angle_beta   90.00
_cell.angle_gamma   90.00
#
_symmetry.space_group_name_H-M   'P 1'
#
loop_
_entity.id
_entity.type
_entity.pdbx_description
1 polymer ?
#
loop_
_entity_poly.entity_id
_entity_poly.type
_entity_poly.pdbx_seq_one_letter_code
_entity_poly.pdbx_strand_id
1 'polypeptide(L)' 'MEIVRDQTQLERYMNQAVIASGDSPVLLDSYLQDAIEVDVDALSDGDQVFVAGIMEHIEEAGVHSGDSACSL' A
#
# COMPACT_ATOMS: atom_id res chain seq x y z
N MET A 1 0.97 6.65 6.39
CA MET A 1 0.33 6.74 5.06
C MET A 1 -0.97 7.50 5.22
N GLU A 2 -1.31 8.39 4.31
CA GLU A 2 -2.57 9.16 4.35
C GLU A 2 -3.02 9.42 2.91
N ILE A 3 -4.33 9.28 2.64
CA ILE A 3 -4.93 9.73 1.37
C ILE A 3 -5.10 11.24 1.45
N VAL A 4 -4.32 11.96 0.66
CA VAL A 4 -4.30 13.43 0.64
C VAL A 4 -5.23 13.94 -0.46
N ARG A 5 -6.21 14.79 -0.11
CA ARG A 5 -7.19 15.33 -1.08
C ARG A 5 -6.96 16.80 -1.47
N ASP A 6 -6.12 17.51 -0.72
CA ASP A 6 -5.84 18.92 -0.96
C ASP A 6 -4.44 19.32 -0.48
N GLN A 7 -4.03 20.54 -0.84
CA GLN A 7 -2.73 21.10 -0.52
C GLN A 7 -2.49 21.24 0.99
N THR A 8 -3.52 21.58 1.76
CA THR A 8 -3.40 21.76 3.21
C THR A 8 -3.14 20.41 3.92
N GLN A 9 -3.81 19.35 3.47
CA GLN A 9 -3.55 17.99 3.94
C GLN A 9 -2.14 17.53 3.58
N LEU A 10 -1.67 17.84 2.36
CA LEU A 10 -0.32 17.52 1.93
C LEU A 10 0.74 18.16 2.84
N GLU A 11 0.62 19.46 3.09
CA GLU A 11 1.55 20.21 3.94
C GLU A 11 1.58 19.66 5.37
N ARG A 12 0.39 19.35 5.93
CA ARG A 12 0.28 18.73 7.24
C ARG A 12 0.99 17.38 7.27
N TYR A 13 0.70 16.51 6.30
CA TYR A 13 1.26 15.16 6.24
C TYR A 13 2.77 15.20 6.05
N MET A 14 3.30 16.04 5.14
CA MET A 14 4.74 16.15 4.91
C MET A 14 5.52 16.57 6.16
N ASN A 15 4.97 17.49 6.96
CA ASN A 15 5.59 17.90 8.23
C ASN A 15 5.66 16.76 9.27
N GLN A 16 4.75 15.79 9.20
CA GLN A 16 4.72 14.63 10.10
C GLN A 16 5.51 13.44 9.53
N ALA A 17 5.32 13.15 8.26
CA ALA A 17 5.87 11.98 7.57
C ALA A 17 7.40 12.04 7.45
N VAL A 18 7.98 13.23 7.24
CA VAL A 18 9.45 13.40 7.18
C VAL A 18 10.12 13.02 8.50
N ILE A 19 9.46 13.20 9.63
CA ILE A 19 9.99 12.79 10.95
C ILE A 19 10.05 11.26 11.04
N ALA A 20 9.05 10.58 10.47
CA ALA A 20 8.94 9.12 10.48
C ALA A 20 9.82 8.44 9.42
N SER A 21 10.11 9.10 8.29
CA SER A 21 10.85 8.52 7.17
C SER A 21 12.38 8.58 7.32
N GLY A 22 12.90 9.31 8.31
CA GLY A 22 14.33 9.49 8.51
C GLY A 22 15.00 10.06 7.25
N ASP A 23 16.03 9.37 6.76
CA ASP A 23 16.74 9.76 5.53
C ASP A 23 16.06 9.29 4.24
N SER A 24 14.97 8.51 4.33
CA SER A 24 14.26 7.99 3.16
C SER A 24 13.24 9.01 2.64
N PRO A 25 13.09 9.15 1.30
CA PRO A 25 12.10 10.04 0.73
C PRO A 25 10.68 9.54 0.96
N VAL A 26 9.73 10.49 1.04
CA VAL A 26 8.31 10.19 1.09
C VAL A 26 7.79 9.98 -0.34
N LEU A 27 7.15 8.85 -0.61
CA LEU A 27 6.49 8.57 -1.88
C LEU A 27 5.14 9.30 -1.95
N LEU A 28 4.92 10.03 -3.03
CA LEU A 28 3.62 10.55 -3.43
C LEU A 28 3.17 9.79 -4.67
N ASP A 29 2.00 9.17 -4.60
CA ASP A 29 1.43 8.40 -5.71
C ASP A 29 -0.02 8.83 -5.98
N SER A 30 -0.50 8.53 -7.18
CA SER A 30 -1.88 8.75 -7.56
C SER A 30 -2.78 7.71 -6.88
N TYR A 31 -3.88 8.17 -6.30
CA TYR A 31 -4.87 7.25 -5.73
C TYR A 31 -5.57 6.47 -6.85
N LEU A 32 -5.59 5.13 -6.71
CA LEU A 32 -6.23 4.23 -7.67
C LEU A 32 -7.67 3.95 -7.23
N GLN A 33 -8.60 4.78 -7.70
CA GLN A 33 -10.01 4.66 -7.37
C GLN A 33 -10.64 3.41 -8.00
N ASP A 34 -11.56 2.75 -7.27
CA ASP A 34 -12.31 1.57 -7.71
C ASP A 34 -11.40 0.39 -8.13
N ALA A 35 -10.17 0.35 -7.60
CA ALA A 35 -9.20 -0.67 -7.92
C ALA A 35 -9.30 -1.88 -6.97
N ILE A 36 -9.13 -3.08 -7.53
CA ILE A 36 -8.99 -4.31 -6.77
C ILE A 36 -7.56 -4.38 -6.22
N GLU A 37 -7.43 -4.65 -4.92
CA GLU A 37 -6.15 -4.94 -4.28
C GLU A 37 -5.94 -6.46 -4.14
N VAL A 38 -4.70 -6.90 -4.32
CA VAL A 38 -4.32 -8.31 -4.27
C VAL A 38 -3.00 -8.46 -3.51
N ASP A 39 -2.98 -9.35 -2.52
CA ASP A 39 -1.76 -9.80 -1.85
C ASP A 39 -1.28 -11.12 -2.45
N VAL A 40 0.03 -11.23 -2.69
CA VAL A 40 0.66 -12.44 -3.26
C VAL A 40 1.83 -12.87 -2.39
N ASP A 41 1.68 -14.05 -1.78
CA ASP A 41 2.74 -14.69 -1.01
C ASP A 41 3.57 -15.60 -1.92
N ALA A 42 4.88 -15.38 -1.97
CA ALA A 42 5.79 -16.17 -2.80
C ALA A 42 7.13 -16.45 -2.11
N LEU A 43 7.75 -17.58 -2.48
CA LEU A 43 9.07 -18.02 -2.03
C LEU A 43 9.99 -18.18 -3.24
N SER A 44 11.26 -17.83 -3.09
CA SER A 44 12.27 -17.99 -4.14
C SER A 44 13.53 -18.65 -3.59
N ASP A 45 14.10 -19.58 -4.34
CA ASP A 45 15.41 -20.18 -4.05
C ASP A 45 16.56 -19.52 -4.84
N GLY A 46 16.24 -18.50 -5.66
CA GLY A 46 17.18 -17.80 -6.54
C GLY A 46 17.12 -18.24 -8.00
N ASP A 47 16.61 -19.44 -8.30
CA ASP A 47 16.45 -19.96 -9.67
C ASP A 47 14.96 -20.08 -10.06
N GLN A 48 14.10 -20.41 -9.10
CA GLN A 48 12.66 -20.56 -9.27
C GLN A 48 11.87 -19.78 -8.21
N VAL A 49 10.65 -19.38 -8.57
CA VAL A 49 9.70 -18.72 -7.67
C VAL A 49 8.46 -19.59 -7.55
N PHE A 50 8.09 -19.91 -6.31
CA PHE A 50 6.85 -20.60 -5.97
C PHE A 50 5.86 -19.61 -5.39
N VAL A 51 4.70 -19.45 -6.04
CA VAL A 51 3.58 -18.64 -5.52
C VAL A 51 2.73 -19.51 -4.60
N ALA A 52 2.70 -19.16 -3.32
CA ALA A 52 2.02 -19.91 -2.27
C ALA A 52 0.56 -19.50 -2.09
N GLY A 53 0.23 -18.23 -2.36
CA GLY A 53 -1.12 -17.70 -2.24
C GLY A 53 -1.31 -16.46 -3.09
N ILE A 54 -2.50 -16.30 -3.65
CA ILE A 54 -2.97 -15.08 -4.31
C ILE A 54 -4.30 -14.77 -3.62
N MET A 55 -4.39 -13.62 -2.96
CA MET A 55 -5.54 -13.22 -2.16
C MET A 55 -6.13 -11.94 -2.71
N GLU A 56 -7.40 -11.98 -3.08
CA GLU A 56 -8.15 -10.78 -3.51
C GLU A 56 -8.80 -10.12 -2.31
N HIS A 57 -8.61 -8.81 -2.14
CA HIS A 57 -9.25 -8.04 -1.07
C HIS A 57 -10.71 -7.77 -1.41
N ILE A 58 -11.56 -7.79 -0.38
CA ILE A 58 -12.98 -7.46 -0.52
C ILE A 58 -13.16 -5.94 -0.62
N GLU A 59 -12.41 -5.19 0.19
CA GLU A 59 -12.32 -3.74 0.11
C GLU A 59 -11.44 -3.30 -1.07
N GLU A 60 -11.71 -2.11 -1.60
CA GLU A 60 -10.92 -1.51 -2.67
C GLU A 60 -9.54 -1.05 -2.20
N ALA A 61 -8.61 -0.89 -3.15
CA ALA A 61 -7.29 -0.34 -2.89
C ALA A 61 -7.40 1.04 -2.20
N GLY A 62 -6.72 1.17 -1.06
CA GLY A 62 -6.77 2.36 -0.22
C GLY A 62 -7.24 2.09 1.20
N VAL A 63 -7.93 0.96 1.42
CA VAL A 63 -8.01 0.34 2.75
C VAL A 63 -6.74 -0.48 2.93
N HIS A 64 -6.04 -0.30 4.04
CA HIS A 64 -4.78 -1.01 4.28
C HIS A 64 -5.04 -2.52 4.34
N SER A 65 -4.22 -3.36 3.69
CA SER A 65 -4.45 -4.82 3.58
C SER A 65 -4.73 -5.51 4.92
N GLY A 66 -4.04 -5.11 5.99
CA GLY A 66 -4.28 -5.63 7.36
C GLY A 66 -5.65 -5.29 7.97
N ASP A 67 -6.38 -4.33 7.39
CA ASP A 67 -7.75 -3.94 7.78
C ASP A 67 -8.80 -4.47 6.79
N SER A 68 -8.37 -5.08 5.67
CA SER A 68 -9.26 -5.64 4.65
C SER A 68 -9.57 -7.12 4.93
N ALA A 69 -10.78 -7.55 4.58
CA ALA A 69 -11.07 -8.97 4.41
C ALA A 69 -10.51 -9.44 3.06
N CYS A 70 -10.14 -10.71 2.94
CA CYS A 70 -9.66 -11.26 1.68
C CYS A 70 -10.13 -12.70 1.43
N SER A 71 -10.11 -13.10 0.15
CA SER A 71 -10.39 -14.46 -0.29
C SER A 71 -9.18 -15.03 -1.03
N LEU A 72 -8.87 -16.30 -0.74
CA LEU A 72 -7.78 -17.08 -1.33
C LEU A 72 -8.29 -18.04 -2.42
#